data_AF-A0A2V9C0G6-F1
#
_entry.id   AF-A0A2V9C0G6-F1
#
_cell.length_a   1.000
_cell.length_b   1.000
_cell.length_c   1.000
_cell.angle_alpha   90.00
_cell.angle_beta   90.00
_cell.angle_gamma   90.00
#
_symmetry.space_group_name_H-M   'P 1'
#
loop_
_entity.id
_entity.type
_entity.pdbx_description
1 polymer ?
#
loop_
_entity_poly.entity_id
_entity_poly.type
_entity_poly.pdbx_seq_one_letter_code
_entity_poly.pdbx_strand_id
1 'polypeptide(L)'
;MLPWQIGVYNEKLTNALRTRNWEEVRLLAALVSHYVAEAHDPFSTTENFDGKLSGQPGVNQRFGASLVDRFSLFFPVRPNDALYISASYHDQAFEACLTAHSWLEQILLADRRARKGLSDYTDEYYDRFYNQAGAIVIRQLTDAATDVGSYWLTAWRNAGQPALPPR
;
A
#
# COMPACT_ATOMS: atom_id res chain seq x y z
N MET A 1 -4.56 -8.84 11.94
CA MET A 1 -3.55 -9.84 11.53
C MET A 1 -2.43 -9.26 10.68
N LEU A 2 -2.74 -8.37 9.73
CA LEU A 2 -1.77 -7.85 8.75
C LEU A 2 -0.48 -7.21 9.35
N PRO A 3 -0.54 -6.32 10.37
CA PRO A 3 0.70 -5.74 10.95
C PRO A 3 1.66 -6.75 11.56
N TRP A 4 1.13 -7.82 12.16
CA TRP A 4 1.93 -8.91 12.73
C TRP A 4 2.60 -9.75 11.64
N GLN A 5 1.93 -9.97 10.50
CA GLN A 5 2.54 -10.71 9.39
C GLN A 5 3.73 -9.94 8.81
N ILE A 6 3.62 -8.61 8.66
CA ILE A 6 4.73 -7.78 8.16
C ILE A 6 6.00 -8.00 8.99
N GLY A 7 5.92 -7.94 10.32
CA GLY A 7 7.10 -8.14 11.15
C GLY A 7 7.64 -9.57 11.10
N VAL A 8 6.78 -10.59 11.11
CA VAL A 8 7.20 -12.00 10.95
C VAL A 8 7.96 -12.22 9.64
N TYR A 9 7.45 -11.68 8.52
CA TYR A 9 8.12 -11.81 7.23
C TYR A 9 9.37 -10.93 7.12
N ASN A 10 9.42 -9.79 7.80
CA ASN A 10 10.61 -8.96 7.86
C ASN A 10 11.74 -9.62 8.67
N GLU A 11 11.41 -10.32 9.74
CA GLU A 11 12.37 -11.15 10.48
C GLU A 11 12.88 -12.32 9.63
N LYS A 12 11.99 -13.02 8.92
CA LYS A 12 12.39 -14.06 7.95
C LYS A 12 13.33 -13.49 6.88
N LEU A 13 13.00 -12.32 6.32
CA LEU A 13 13.83 -11.64 5.33
C LEU A 13 15.21 -11.31 5.90
N THR A 14 15.26 -10.82 7.13
CA THR A 14 16.51 -10.55 7.86
C THR A 14 17.36 -11.81 7.99
N ASN A 15 16.75 -12.95 8.34
CA ASN A 15 17.45 -14.22 8.47
C ASN A 15 17.98 -14.73 7.13
N ALA A 16 17.18 -14.66 6.06
CA ALA A 16 17.59 -15.06 4.71
C ALA A 16 18.74 -14.19 4.17
N LEU A 17 18.72 -12.88 4.45
CA LEU A 17 19.81 -11.97 4.13
C LEU A 17 21.09 -12.34 4.90
N ARG A 18 20.97 -12.65 6.20
CA ARG A 18 22.11 -13.04 7.04
C ARG A 18 22.77 -14.33 6.55
N THR A 19 21.98 -15.31 6.11
CA THR A 19 22.48 -16.58 5.55
C THR A 19 22.85 -16.47 4.07
N ARG A 20 22.62 -15.31 3.42
CA ARG A 20 22.84 -15.07 1.99
C ARG A 20 22.07 -16.01 1.09
N ASN A 21 20.88 -16.45 1.52
CA ASN A 21 19.98 -17.27 0.71
C ASN A 21 19.19 -16.39 -0.28
N TRP A 22 19.83 -16.01 -1.39
CA TRP A 22 19.29 -14.98 -2.31
C TRP A 22 17.97 -15.35 -2.99
N GLU A 23 17.71 -16.64 -3.22
CA GLU A 23 16.42 -17.09 -3.77
C GLU A 23 15.28 -16.82 -2.78
N GLU A 24 15.51 -17.14 -1.50
CA GLU A 24 14.56 -16.90 -0.43
C GLU A 24 14.42 -15.40 -0.12
N VAL A 25 15.52 -14.63 -0.17
CA VAL A 25 15.50 -13.17 -0.05
C VAL A 25 14.56 -12.56 -1.10
N ARG A 26 14.64 -13.00 -2.36
CA ARG A 26 13.78 -12.50 -3.44
C ARG A 26 12.30 -12.75 -3.14
N LEU A 27 11.97 -13.96 -2.69
CA LEU A 27 10.59 -14.34 -2.37
C LEU A 27 10.07 -13.55 -1.16
N LEU A 28 10.84 -13.50 -0.08
CA LEU A 28 10.47 -12.80 1.14
C LEU A 28 10.37 -11.29 0.93
N ALA A 29 11.24 -10.69 0.11
CA ALA A 29 11.16 -9.27 -0.24
C ALA A 29 9.85 -8.95 -0.96
N ALA A 30 9.39 -9.82 -1.87
CA ALA A 30 8.10 -9.69 -2.54
C ALA A 30 6.93 -9.83 -1.56
N LEU A 31 6.98 -10.81 -0.65
CA LEU A 31 5.94 -11.00 0.37
C LEU A 31 5.85 -9.81 1.33
N VAL A 32 6.98 -9.31 1.82
CA VAL A 32 7.02 -8.09 2.64
C VAL A 32 6.42 -6.92 1.87
N SER A 33 6.77 -6.76 0.60
CA SER A 33 6.22 -5.68 -0.23
C SER A 33 4.71 -5.76 -0.38
N HIS A 34 4.18 -6.97 -0.60
CA HIS A 34 2.76 -7.21 -0.73
C HIS A 34 2.01 -6.84 0.56
N TYR A 35 2.44 -7.34 1.72
CA TYR A 35 1.77 -7.04 2.99
C TYR A 35 1.87 -5.57 3.38
N VAL A 36 3.02 -4.93 3.12
CA VAL A 36 3.18 -3.49 3.35
C VAL A 36 2.25 -2.70 2.44
N ALA A 37 2.13 -3.05 1.16
CA ALA A 37 1.19 -2.41 0.25
C ALA A 37 -0.27 -2.55 0.72
N GLU A 38 -0.65 -3.73 1.23
CA GLU A 38 -1.99 -3.93 1.82
C GLU A 38 -2.21 -3.08 3.07
N ALA A 39 -1.17 -2.85 3.91
CA ALA A 39 -1.30 -2.01 5.10
C ALA A 39 -1.56 -0.54 4.73
N HIS A 40 -1.17 -0.14 3.52
CA HIS A 40 -1.44 1.15 2.91
C HIS A 40 -2.67 1.13 1.99
N ASP A 41 -3.46 0.05 1.92
CA ASP A 41 -4.73 0.04 1.20
C ASP A 41 -5.88 0.25 2.20
N PRO A 42 -6.62 1.39 2.14
CA PRO A 42 -7.77 1.63 3.01
C PRO A 42 -8.79 0.47 2.98
N PHE A 43 -9.00 -0.19 1.83
CA PHE A 43 -9.97 -1.27 1.72
C PHE A 43 -9.51 -2.60 2.32
N SER A 44 -8.20 -2.79 2.52
CA SER A 44 -7.64 -3.92 3.26
C SER A 44 -7.76 -3.79 4.78
N THR A 45 -8.21 -2.62 5.27
CA THR A 45 -8.37 -2.33 6.71
C THR A 45 -9.82 -2.40 7.19
N THR A 46 -10.76 -2.87 6.37
CA THR A 46 -12.20 -2.86 6.67
C THR A 46 -12.89 -4.14 6.21
N GLU A 47 -13.99 -4.50 6.86
CA GLU A 47 -14.88 -5.56 6.38
C GLU A 47 -15.65 -5.14 5.11
N ASN A 48 -15.77 -3.83 4.85
CA ASN A 48 -16.39 -3.29 3.65
C ASN A 48 -15.39 -3.19 2.47
N PHE A 49 -14.57 -4.22 2.28
CA PHE A 49 -13.41 -4.24 1.36
C PHE A 49 -13.75 -3.98 -0.11
N ASP A 50 -15.02 -4.08 -0.50
CA ASP A 50 -15.49 -3.79 -1.86
C ASP A 50 -16.74 -2.88 -1.87
N GLY A 51 -17.01 -2.17 -0.77
CA GLY A 51 -18.11 -1.19 -0.71
C GLY A 51 -19.52 -1.78 -0.69
N LYS A 52 -19.69 -3.11 -0.58
CA LYS A 52 -21.01 -3.77 -0.56
C LYS A 52 -21.89 -3.30 0.60
N LEU A 53 -21.32 -3.13 1.79
CA LEU A 53 -22.06 -2.70 2.98
C LEU A 53 -22.48 -1.22 2.90
N SER A 54 -21.83 -0.44 2.04
CA SER A 54 -22.14 0.97 1.77
C SER A 54 -22.90 1.19 0.46
N GLY A 55 -23.32 0.13 -0.24
CA GLY A 55 -24.04 0.22 -1.52
C GLY A 55 -23.19 0.68 -2.71
N GLN A 56 -21.87 0.46 -2.66
CA GLN A 56 -20.88 0.91 -3.65
C GLN A 56 -20.00 -0.26 -4.15
N PRO A 57 -20.60 -1.39 -4.61
CA PRO A 57 -19.84 -2.57 -5.03
C PRO A 57 -18.79 -2.23 -6.10
N GLY A 58 -17.61 -2.81 -6.03
CA GLY A 58 -16.49 -2.57 -6.96
C GLY A 58 -15.65 -1.33 -6.64
N VAL A 59 -15.92 -0.60 -5.55
CA VAL A 59 -15.25 0.69 -5.26
C VAL A 59 -13.75 0.53 -5.04
N ASN A 60 -13.31 -0.59 -4.46
CA ASN A 60 -11.89 -0.83 -4.26
C ASN A 60 -11.15 -0.92 -5.60
N GLN A 61 -11.68 -1.69 -6.55
CA GLN A 61 -11.11 -1.78 -7.90
C GLN A 61 -11.10 -0.42 -8.60
N ARG A 62 -12.18 0.36 -8.47
CA ARG A 62 -12.24 1.71 -9.07
C ARG A 62 -11.19 2.65 -8.49
N PHE A 63 -11.00 2.61 -7.17
CA PHE A 63 -10.06 3.45 -6.44
C PHE A 63 -8.60 3.05 -6.70
N GLY A 64 -8.24 1.78 -6.45
CA GLY A 64 -6.86 1.32 -6.44
C GLY A 64 -6.28 0.94 -7.81
N ALA A 65 -7.12 0.46 -8.74
CA ALA A 65 -6.68 0.04 -10.06
C ALA A 65 -7.12 1.02 -11.16
N SER A 66 -8.44 1.24 -11.31
CA SER A 66 -8.96 2.00 -12.44
C SER A 66 -8.49 3.46 -12.47
N LEU A 67 -8.39 4.14 -11.31
CA LEU A 67 -7.83 5.50 -11.26
C LEU A 67 -6.37 5.51 -11.71
N VAL A 68 -5.55 4.59 -11.20
CA VAL A 68 -4.12 4.52 -11.52
C VAL A 68 -3.91 4.23 -13.00
N ASP A 69 -4.63 3.26 -13.55
CA ASP A 69 -4.52 2.89 -14.97
C ASP A 69 -4.94 4.04 -15.89
N ARG A 70 -6.07 4.69 -15.58
CA ARG A 70 -6.63 5.77 -16.41
C ARG A 70 -5.81 7.05 -16.36
N PHE A 71 -5.26 7.40 -15.21
CA PHE A 71 -4.58 8.68 -14.99
C PHE A 71 -3.09 8.50 -14.70
N SER A 72 -2.46 7.40 -15.13
CA SER A 72 -1.06 7.06 -14.84
C SER A 72 -0.07 8.21 -15.07
N LEU A 73 -0.26 9.00 -16.13
CA LEU A 73 0.56 10.20 -16.43
C LEU A 73 0.39 11.35 -15.42
N PHE A 74 -0.70 11.35 -14.66
CA PHE A 74 -1.07 12.33 -13.65
C PHE A 74 -0.95 11.79 -12.21
N PHE A 75 -0.25 10.67 -12.02
CA PHE A 75 0.12 10.14 -10.71
C PHE A 75 1.62 10.38 -10.45
N PRO A 76 2.03 11.58 -9.97
CA PRO A 76 3.42 11.82 -9.59
C PRO A 76 3.75 11.12 -8.26
N VAL A 77 3.80 9.79 -8.27
CA VAL A 77 4.24 8.99 -7.11
C VAL A 77 5.74 9.22 -6.93
N ARG A 78 6.12 9.80 -5.79
CA ARG A 78 7.51 10.12 -5.47
C ARG A 78 7.81 9.62 -4.06
N PRO A 79 8.24 8.36 -3.93
CA PRO A 79 8.62 7.79 -2.64
C PRO A 79 9.71 8.64 -1.99
N ASN A 80 9.66 8.74 -0.66
CA ASN A 80 10.75 9.34 0.10
C ASN A 80 11.90 8.34 0.25
N ASP A 81 13.04 8.83 0.75
CA ASP A 81 14.16 7.97 1.08
C ASP A 81 13.76 6.93 2.14
N ALA A 82 14.25 5.71 1.97
CA ALA A 82 14.03 4.63 2.92
C ALA A 82 14.67 4.97 4.28
N LEU A 83 13.89 4.79 5.35
CA LEU A 83 14.32 5.04 6.72
C LEU A 83 14.55 3.73 7.45
N TYR A 84 15.51 3.73 8.37
CA TYR A 84 15.68 2.61 9.27
C TYR A 84 14.60 2.64 10.34
N ILE A 85 13.83 1.56 10.45
CA ILE A 85 12.74 1.43 11.42
C ILE A 85 13.36 1.05 12.77
N SER A 86 13.49 2.04 13.66
CA SER A 86 14.04 1.85 15.01
C SER A 86 12.99 1.41 16.03
N ALA A 87 11.71 1.71 15.79
CA ALA A 87 10.58 1.19 16.57
C ALA A 87 10.28 -0.27 16.18
N SER A 88 9.31 -0.91 16.84
CA SER A 88 8.87 -2.26 16.44
C SER A 88 8.33 -2.23 15.00
N TYR A 89 8.65 -3.25 14.20
CA TYR A 89 8.10 -3.42 12.85
C TYR A 89 6.57 -3.35 12.82
N HIS A 90 5.94 -3.81 13.89
CA HIS A 90 4.50 -3.88 14.01
C HIS A 90 3.88 -2.51 14.29
N ASP A 91 4.58 -1.62 14.99
CA ASP A 91 4.06 -0.29 15.32
C ASP A 91 3.96 0.53 14.03
N GLN A 92 5.02 0.54 13.22
CA GLN A 92 5.02 1.20 11.89
C GLN A 92 3.88 0.66 11.02
N ALA A 93 3.73 -0.67 10.93
CA ALA A 93 2.67 -1.30 10.14
C ALA A 93 1.26 -1.00 10.69
N PHE A 94 1.12 -0.90 12.01
CA PHE A 94 -0.15 -0.59 12.64
C PHE A 94 -0.56 0.87 12.38
N GLU A 95 0.38 1.81 12.49
CA GLU A 95 0.16 3.21 12.13
C GLU A 95 -0.18 3.39 10.64
N ALA A 96 0.47 2.62 9.75
CA ALA A 96 0.11 2.59 8.33
C ALA A 96 -1.36 2.16 8.13
N CYS A 97 -1.79 1.07 8.78
CA CYS A 97 -3.19 0.62 8.73
C CYS A 97 -4.16 1.68 9.28
N LEU A 98 -3.86 2.32 10.42
CA LEU A 98 -4.72 3.35 11.00
C LEU A 98 -4.83 4.56 10.06
N THR A 99 -3.72 4.99 9.49
CA THR A 99 -3.66 6.10 8.55
C THR A 99 -4.45 5.78 7.28
N ALA A 100 -4.24 4.60 6.69
CA ALA A 100 -5.00 4.14 5.52
C ALA A 100 -6.51 4.08 5.82
N HIS A 101 -6.89 3.50 6.96
CA HIS A 101 -8.29 3.38 7.37
C HIS A 101 -8.98 4.75 7.49
N SER A 102 -8.26 5.79 7.95
CA SER A 102 -8.80 7.14 8.11
C SER A 102 -9.33 7.76 6.80
N TRP A 103 -8.88 7.28 5.64
CA TRP A 103 -9.32 7.75 4.33
C TRP A 103 -10.58 7.06 3.81
N LEU A 104 -11.00 5.94 4.41
CA LEU A 104 -12.05 5.07 3.88
C LEU A 104 -13.37 5.83 3.68
N GLU A 105 -13.81 6.60 4.67
CA GLU A 105 -15.05 7.37 4.57
C GLU A 105 -14.98 8.43 3.46
N GLN A 106 -13.85 9.11 3.33
CA GLN A 106 -13.65 10.14 2.31
C GLN A 106 -13.70 9.53 0.90
N ILE A 107 -13.08 8.37 0.70
CA ILE A 107 -13.10 7.64 -0.58
C ILE A 107 -14.53 7.21 -0.92
N LEU A 108 -15.25 6.61 0.03
CA LEU A 108 -16.64 6.19 -0.18
C LEU A 108 -17.55 7.39 -0.50
N LEU A 109 -17.37 8.52 0.18
CA LEU A 109 -18.11 9.74 -0.10
C LEU A 109 -17.79 10.30 -1.50
N ALA A 110 -16.51 10.28 -1.89
CA ALA A 110 -16.05 10.72 -3.20
C ALA A 110 -16.65 9.88 -4.34
N ASP A 111 -16.64 8.55 -4.20
CA ASP A 111 -17.26 7.62 -5.16
C ASP A 111 -18.76 7.91 -5.33
N ARG A 112 -19.50 8.05 -4.21
CA ARG A 112 -20.93 8.38 -4.22
C ARG A 112 -21.22 9.72 -4.90
N ARG A 113 -20.43 10.75 -4.61
CA ARG A 113 -20.57 12.08 -5.20
C ARG A 113 -20.25 12.07 -6.69
N ALA A 114 -19.17 11.40 -7.09
CA ALA A 114 -18.78 11.27 -8.49
C ALA A 114 -19.90 10.61 -9.31
N ARG A 115 -20.57 9.59 -8.75
CA ARG A 115 -21.63 8.83 -9.40
C ARG A 115 -22.97 9.56 -9.51
N LYS A 116 -23.19 10.60 -8.70
CA LYS A 116 -24.48 11.30 -8.59
C LYS A 116 -24.94 11.84 -9.96
N GLY A 117 -26.14 11.43 -10.36
CA GLY A 117 -26.78 11.87 -11.61
C GLY A 117 -26.30 11.16 -12.87
N LEU A 118 -25.43 10.15 -12.76
CA LEU A 118 -24.95 9.36 -13.89
C LEU A 118 -25.67 8.01 -13.94
N SER A 119 -25.76 7.39 -15.12
CA SER A 119 -26.35 6.05 -15.30
C SER A 119 -25.36 4.92 -15.06
N ASP A 120 -24.05 5.11 -15.34
CA ASP A 120 -22.96 4.17 -15.03
C ASP A 120 -21.65 4.87 -14.55
N TYR A 121 -20.61 4.09 -14.26
CA TYR A 121 -19.23 4.54 -13.98
C TYR A 121 -18.54 5.00 -15.28
N THR A 122 -19.05 6.07 -15.87
CA THR A 122 -18.58 6.68 -17.13
C THR A 122 -17.21 7.37 -16.96
N ASP A 123 -16.63 7.86 -18.06
CA ASP A 123 -15.40 8.67 -18.00
C ASP A 123 -15.60 9.93 -17.13
N GLU A 124 -16.75 10.59 -17.25
CA GLU A 124 -17.11 11.71 -16.38
C GLU A 124 -17.14 11.33 -14.88
N TYR A 125 -17.58 10.12 -14.55
CA TYR A 125 -17.49 9.61 -13.18
C TYR A 125 -16.02 9.52 -12.74
N TYR A 126 -15.13 8.97 -13.57
CA TYR A 126 -13.72 8.81 -13.22
C TYR A 126 -12.99 10.15 -13.08
N ASP A 127 -13.30 11.14 -13.91
CA ASP A 127 -12.77 12.50 -13.77
C ASP A 127 -13.21 13.13 -12.43
N ARG A 128 -14.50 13.02 -12.09
CA ARG A 128 -15.03 13.52 -10.80
C ARG A 128 -14.45 12.78 -9.61
N PHE A 129 -14.21 11.48 -9.75
CA PHE A 129 -13.67 10.65 -8.67
C PHE A 129 -12.18 10.92 -8.47
N TYR A 130 -11.40 11.02 -9.55
CA TYR A 130 -10.00 11.41 -9.52
C TYR A 130 -9.82 12.79 -8.85
N ASN A 131 -10.65 13.77 -9.21
CA ASN A 131 -10.58 15.12 -8.62
C ASN A 131 -10.82 15.15 -7.10
N GLN A 132 -11.48 14.13 -6.53
CA GLN A 132 -11.77 14.05 -5.10
C GLN A 132 -10.86 13.07 -4.34
N ALA A 133 -10.45 11.97 -4.98
CA ALA A 133 -9.75 10.86 -4.32
C ALA A 133 -8.33 10.62 -4.87
N GLY A 134 -7.94 11.24 -5.99
CA GLY A 134 -6.65 11.02 -6.64
C GLY A 134 -5.46 11.34 -5.73
N ALA A 135 -5.56 12.41 -4.94
CA ALA A 135 -4.53 12.77 -3.95
C ALA A 135 -4.34 11.69 -2.87
N ILE A 136 -5.42 10.99 -2.49
CA ILE A 136 -5.37 9.89 -1.53
C ILE A 136 -4.63 8.70 -2.16
N VAL A 137 -4.96 8.32 -3.40
CA VAL A 137 -4.24 7.24 -4.11
C VAL A 137 -2.76 7.57 -4.26
N ILE A 138 -2.39 8.80 -4.66
CA ILE A 138 -0.98 9.23 -4.76
C ILE A 138 -0.27 9.06 -3.43
N ARG A 139 -0.92 9.49 -2.33
CA ARG A 139 -0.37 9.39 -0.99
C ARG A 139 -0.16 7.93 -0.58
N GLN A 140 -1.18 7.08 -0.69
CA GLN A 140 -1.08 5.67 -0.30
C GLN A 140 0.01 4.95 -1.08
N LEU A 141 0.14 5.19 -2.40
CA LEU A 141 1.23 4.62 -3.21
C LEU A 141 2.62 5.13 -2.80
N THR A 142 2.72 6.42 -2.49
CA THR A 142 3.98 7.06 -2.07
C THR A 142 4.44 6.54 -0.72
N ASP A 143 3.53 6.49 0.25
CA ASP A 143 3.80 6.02 1.61
C ASP A 143 4.11 4.52 1.60
N ALA A 144 3.36 3.71 0.85
CA ALA A 144 3.63 2.28 0.67
C ALA A 144 5.02 2.02 0.10
N ALA A 145 5.40 2.69 -0.99
CA ALA A 145 6.71 2.50 -1.61
C ALA A 145 7.86 2.91 -0.68
N THR A 146 7.67 3.99 0.07
CA THR A 146 8.63 4.46 1.09
C THR A 146 8.81 3.42 2.19
N ASP A 147 7.71 2.87 2.71
CA ASP A 147 7.75 1.87 3.77
C ASP A 147 8.34 0.55 3.28
N VAL A 148 8.02 0.09 2.07
CA VAL A 148 8.66 -1.11 1.49
C VAL A 148 10.17 -0.98 1.48
N GLY A 149 10.69 0.16 0.99
CA GLY A 149 12.11 0.45 1.03
C GLY A 149 12.67 0.47 2.46
N SER A 150 11.92 1.03 3.40
CA SER A 150 12.29 1.12 4.82
C SER A 150 12.37 -0.25 5.49
N TYR A 151 11.42 -1.15 5.22
CA TYR A 151 11.45 -2.53 5.71
C TYR A 151 12.63 -3.31 5.13
N TRP A 152 12.84 -3.24 3.81
CA TRP A 152 14.00 -3.88 3.17
C TRP A 152 15.33 -3.38 3.71
N LEU A 153 15.49 -2.05 3.83
CA LEU A 153 16.67 -1.43 4.41
C LEU A 153 16.92 -1.92 5.83
N THR A 154 15.86 -1.98 6.63
CA THR A 154 15.92 -2.40 8.01
C THR A 154 16.33 -3.87 8.13
N ALA A 155 15.72 -4.75 7.33
CA ALA A 155 16.10 -6.17 7.28
C ALA A 155 17.56 -6.36 6.86
N TRP A 156 18.02 -5.61 5.85
CA TRP A 156 19.42 -5.66 5.40
C TRP A 156 20.41 -5.16 6.45
N ARG A 157 20.11 -4.05 7.13
CA ARG A 157 20.93 -3.55 8.24
C ARG A 157 20.97 -4.56 9.40
N ASN A 158 19.83 -5.15 9.76
CA ASN A 158 19.73 -6.13 10.86
C ASN A 158 20.37 -7.49 10.53
N ALA A 159 20.56 -7.77 9.24
CA ALA A 159 21.34 -8.90 8.76
C ALA A 159 22.86 -8.67 8.81
N GLY A 160 23.32 -7.48 9.20
CA GLY A 160 24.74 -7.13 9.22
C GLY A 160 25.26 -6.61 7.87
N GLN A 161 24.39 -6.04 7.04
CA GLN A 161 24.73 -5.41 5.76
C GLN A 161 25.49 -6.36 4.80
N PRO A 162 24.97 -7.58 4.54
CA PRO A 162 25.64 -8.53 3.65
C PRO A 162 25.81 -7.93 2.24
N ALA A 163 26.95 -8.21 1.60
CA ALA A 163 27.19 -7.84 0.22
C ALA A 163 26.16 -8.49 -0.71
N LEU A 164 25.53 -7.70 -1.57
CA LEU A 164 24.52 -8.16 -2.51
C LEU A 164 25.16 -8.93 -3.67
N PRO A 165 24.43 -9.88 -4.29
CA PRO A 165 24.94 -10.61 -5.43
C PRO A 165 25.23 -9.65 -6.61
N PRO A 166 26.25 -9.94 -7.43
CA PRO A 166 26.50 -9.17 -8.64
C PRO A 166 25.29 -9.26 -9.58
N ARG A 167 25.05 -8.18 -10.35
CA ARG A 167 23.98 -8.10 -11.36
C ARG A 167 24.17 -9.11 -12.48
#